data_AF-A0AB72XKX3-F1
#
_entry.id   AF-A0AB72XKX3-F1
#
_cell.length_a   1.000
_cell.length_b   1.000
_cell.length_c   1.000
_cell.angle_alpha   90.00
_cell.angle_beta   90.00
_cell.angle_gamma   90.00
#
_symmetry.space_group_name_H-M   'P 1'
#
loop_
_entity.id
_entity.type
_entity.pdbx_description
1 polymer ?
#
loop_
_entity_poly.entity_id
_entity_poly.type
_entity_poly.pdbx_seq_one_letter_code
_entity_poly.pdbx_strand_id
1 'polypeptide(L)'
;MRWPASTPSPRAIGAISLAVLGACGAALVLTAPPANQARAAASLLSRSNWVLATALPASQDVPADWGYSLTGRLRRAVSPSTVPPAALPNTSRAAVYSPAGCGNIPKILDHSSADLAAYVQIDRDVQVFGQDAPLDAAATGESDERGPNARFALWAVADGPARIANYLDWLNRCGSYQVTNHFLDGTVKNERTVTTEVEALSAGGADAAVAVTRTFTTADGRDPSSTYHVAYYAVRGVLLECTSYLQGADLDLVRQLATRTVQKLRAL
;
A
#
# COMPACT_ATOMS: atom_id res chain seq x y z
N MET A 1 15.74 -77.96 19.43
CA MET A 1 14.68 -76.94 19.29
C MET A 1 15.05 -76.01 18.14
N ARG A 2 14.41 -76.14 16.98
CA ARG A 2 14.55 -75.21 15.84
C ARG A 2 13.18 -74.57 15.63
N TRP A 3 13.12 -73.26 15.76
CA TRP A 3 11.94 -72.47 15.38
C TRP A 3 11.87 -72.39 13.85
N PRO A 4 10.70 -72.56 13.22
CA PRO A 4 10.56 -72.23 11.80
C PRO A 4 10.41 -70.71 11.67
N ALA A 5 11.37 -70.08 10.98
CA ALA A 5 11.20 -68.73 10.49
C ALA A 5 10.21 -68.76 9.32
N SER A 6 8.97 -68.37 9.57
CA SER A 6 7.96 -68.16 8.54
C SER A 6 8.32 -66.90 7.75
N THR A 7 8.94 -67.06 6.58
CA THR A 7 9.10 -65.94 5.63
C THR A 7 7.72 -65.57 5.08
N PRO A 8 7.26 -64.31 5.24
CA PRO A 8 5.96 -63.89 4.73
C PRO A 8 5.92 -63.98 3.20
N SER A 9 4.82 -64.48 2.67
CA SER A 9 4.67 -64.71 1.23
C SER A 9 4.78 -63.38 0.45
N PRO A 10 5.31 -63.38 -0.78
CA PRO A 10 5.47 -62.17 -1.59
C PRO A 10 4.15 -61.42 -1.84
N ARG A 11 3.01 -62.13 -1.78
CA ARG A 11 1.66 -61.53 -1.84
C ARG A 11 1.33 -60.71 -0.59
N ALA A 12 1.77 -61.14 0.58
CA ALA A 12 1.59 -60.39 1.82
C ALA A 12 2.42 -59.08 1.82
N ILE A 13 3.64 -59.13 1.27
CA ILE A 13 4.51 -57.95 1.13
C ILE A 13 3.91 -56.94 0.14
N GLY A 14 3.34 -57.44 -0.98
CA GLY A 14 2.63 -56.59 -1.95
C GLY A 14 1.40 -55.89 -1.36
N ALA A 15 0.59 -56.62 -0.59
CA ALA A 15 -0.61 -56.07 0.07
C ALA A 15 -0.25 -55.00 1.11
N ILE A 16 0.80 -55.21 1.90
CA ILE A 16 1.28 -54.22 2.88
C ILE A 16 1.82 -52.97 2.16
N SER A 17 2.55 -53.14 1.07
CA SER A 17 3.10 -52.01 0.29
C SER A 17 2.00 -51.15 -0.33
N LEU A 18 0.95 -51.78 -0.88
CA LEU A 18 -0.23 -51.10 -1.41
C LEU A 18 -1.05 -50.40 -0.30
N ALA A 19 -1.16 -51.02 0.88
CA ALA A 19 -1.85 -50.40 2.02
C ALA A 19 -1.09 -49.19 2.56
N VAL A 20 0.24 -49.25 2.64
CA VAL A 20 1.09 -48.12 3.06
C VAL A 20 1.07 -47.00 2.03
N LEU A 21 1.17 -47.31 0.73
CA LEU A 21 1.03 -46.32 -0.34
C LEU A 21 -0.36 -45.67 -0.36
N GLY A 22 -1.42 -46.47 -0.14
CA GLY A 22 -2.79 -45.97 -0.02
C GLY A 22 -2.98 -45.06 1.19
N ALA A 23 -2.41 -45.44 2.35
CA ALA A 23 -2.47 -44.64 3.57
C ALA A 23 -1.64 -43.35 3.45
N CYS A 24 -0.44 -43.39 2.88
CA CYS A 24 0.38 -42.21 2.63
C CYS A 24 -0.25 -41.29 1.58
N GLY A 25 -0.85 -41.84 0.52
CA GLY A 25 -1.58 -41.07 -0.48
C GLY A 25 -2.83 -40.41 0.09
N ALA A 26 -3.61 -41.12 0.91
CA ALA A 26 -4.78 -40.57 1.60
C ALA A 26 -4.38 -39.50 2.63
N ALA A 27 -3.30 -39.71 3.38
CA ALA A 27 -2.76 -38.73 4.31
C ALA A 27 -2.33 -37.45 3.57
N LEU A 28 -1.62 -37.57 2.44
CA LEU A 28 -1.25 -36.42 1.61
C LEU A 28 -2.46 -35.65 1.06
N VAL A 29 -3.53 -36.33 0.67
CA VAL A 29 -4.76 -35.68 0.19
C VAL A 29 -5.55 -35.03 1.33
N LEU A 30 -5.51 -35.60 2.53
CA LEU A 30 -6.20 -35.07 3.72
C LEU A 30 -5.41 -33.94 4.41
N THR A 31 -4.09 -33.89 4.26
CA THR A 31 -3.24 -32.79 4.80
C THR A 31 -2.91 -31.73 3.77
N ALA A 32 -3.10 -31.99 2.47
CA ALA A 32 -2.95 -30.97 1.45
C ALA A 32 -4.12 -29.98 1.55
N PRO A 33 -3.86 -28.68 1.72
CA PRO A 33 -4.93 -27.69 1.61
C PRO A 33 -5.57 -27.83 0.21
N PRO A 34 -6.91 -27.73 0.09
CA PRO A 34 -7.57 -27.87 -1.19
C PRO A 34 -6.94 -26.93 -2.22
N ALA A 35 -6.72 -27.39 -3.45
CA ALA A 35 -6.07 -26.59 -4.51
C ALA A 35 -6.76 -25.23 -4.77
N ASN A 36 -8.03 -25.10 -4.38
CA ASN A 36 -8.78 -23.83 -4.41
C ASN A 36 -8.39 -22.86 -3.27
N GLN A 37 -7.90 -23.36 -2.13
CA GLN A 37 -7.26 -22.55 -1.09
C GLN A 37 -5.81 -22.21 -1.42
N ALA A 38 -5.07 -23.03 -2.17
CA ALA A 38 -3.72 -22.67 -2.64
C ALA A 38 -3.74 -21.57 -3.73
N ARG A 39 -4.85 -21.45 -4.49
CA ARG A 39 -5.13 -20.31 -5.38
C ARG A 39 -5.66 -19.09 -4.64
N ALA A 40 -6.28 -19.28 -3.47
CA ALA A 40 -6.61 -18.18 -2.57
C ALA A 40 -5.36 -17.74 -1.81
N ALA A 41 -4.86 -16.53 -2.11
CA ALA A 41 -3.77 -15.87 -1.38
C ALA A 41 -2.31 -16.27 -1.72
N ALA A 42 -2.00 -16.55 -2.99
CA ALA A 42 -0.62 -16.28 -3.43
C ALA A 42 -0.33 -14.79 -3.22
N SER A 43 0.73 -14.47 -2.47
CA SER A 43 1.11 -13.08 -2.21
C SER A 43 1.42 -12.35 -3.51
N LEU A 44 0.96 -11.11 -3.63
CA LEU A 44 1.30 -10.25 -4.75
C LEU A 44 2.76 -9.79 -4.72
N LEU A 45 3.46 -9.94 -3.59
CA LEU A 45 4.89 -9.59 -3.46
C LEU A 45 5.80 -10.41 -4.38
N SER A 46 5.40 -11.62 -4.78
CA SER A 46 6.17 -12.43 -5.73
C SER A 46 5.90 -12.07 -7.19
N ARG A 47 4.96 -11.17 -7.47
CA ARG A 47 4.69 -10.69 -8.84
C ARG A 47 5.73 -9.65 -9.22
N SER A 48 6.05 -9.57 -10.52
CA SER A 48 6.91 -8.50 -11.01
C SER A 48 6.17 -7.16 -10.97
N ASN A 49 6.91 -6.05 -10.83
CA ASN A 49 6.34 -4.71 -10.88
C ASN A 49 5.53 -4.47 -12.17
N TRP A 50 5.91 -5.11 -13.27
CA TRP A 50 5.19 -5.04 -14.55
C TRP A 50 3.80 -5.68 -14.46
N VAL A 51 3.67 -6.84 -13.83
CA VAL A 51 2.38 -7.49 -13.61
C VAL A 51 1.53 -6.68 -12.63
N LEU A 52 2.13 -6.08 -11.61
CA LEU A 52 1.39 -5.21 -10.68
C LEU A 52 0.89 -3.94 -11.38
N ALA A 53 1.70 -3.33 -12.24
CA ALA A 53 1.34 -2.13 -12.97
C ALA A 53 0.13 -2.31 -13.90
N THR A 54 -0.13 -3.54 -14.42
CA THR A 54 -1.33 -3.77 -15.25
C THR A 54 -2.65 -3.66 -14.49
N ALA A 55 -2.60 -3.66 -13.15
CA ALA A 55 -3.79 -3.44 -12.34
C ALA A 55 -4.18 -1.96 -12.22
N LEU A 56 -3.24 -1.03 -12.45
CA LEU A 56 -3.49 0.41 -12.37
C LEU A 56 -4.50 0.87 -13.44
N PRO A 57 -5.14 2.05 -13.26
CA PRO A 57 -5.97 2.65 -14.30
C PRO A 57 -5.17 2.83 -15.58
N ALA A 58 -5.75 2.47 -16.72
CA ALA A 58 -5.15 2.74 -18.02
C ALA A 58 -5.57 4.13 -18.52
N SER A 59 -4.86 4.69 -19.50
CA SER A 59 -5.20 6.00 -20.07
C SER A 59 -6.65 6.07 -20.59
N GLN A 60 -7.17 4.97 -21.14
CA GLN A 60 -8.54 4.85 -21.62
C GLN A 60 -9.61 4.83 -20.51
N ASP A 61 -9.21 4.62 -19.24
CA ASP A 61 -10.10 4.68 -18.08
C ASP A 61 -10.33 6.14 -17.61
N VAL A 62 -9.64 7.12 -18.20
CA VAL A 62 -9.60 8.54 -17.83
C VAL A 62 -10.10 9.40 -19.00
N PRO A 63 -10.76 10.55 -18.75
CA PRO A 63 -11.14 11.47 -19.82
C PRO A 63 -9.95 11.87 -20.72
N ALA A 64 -10.20 11.95 -22.02
CA ALA A 64 -9.15 12.14 -23.03
C ALA A 64 -8.49 13.52 -22.99
N ASP A 65 -9.13 14.49 -22.34
CA ASP A 65 -8.66 15.85 -22.13
C ASP A 65 -7.77 16.00 -20.88
N TRP A 66 -7.61 14.94 -20.07
CA TRP A 66 -6.76 14.95 -18.88
C TRP A 66 -5.36 14.44 -19.18
N GLY A 67 -4.37 14.94 -18.43
CA GLY A 67 -3.03 14.40 -18.40
C GLY A 67 -3.01 13.00 -17.79
N TYR A 68 -2.21 12.11 -18.37
CA TYR A 68 -1.96 10.78 -17.85
C TYR A 68 -0.47 10.46 -17.96
N SER A 69 0.13 10.05 -16.84
CA SER A 69 1.48 9.52 -16.82
C SER A 69 1.56 8.23 -16.01
N LEU A 70 2.29 7.25 -16.54
CA LEU A 70 2.58 5.99 -15.86
C LEU A 70 4.08 5.92 -15.61
N THR A 71 4.45 5.81 -14.34
CA THR A 71 5.85 5.66 -13.93
C THR A 71 6.00 4.40 -13.10
N GLY A 72 7.08 3.66 -13.33
CA GLY A 72 7.35 2.45 -12.57
C GLY A 72 8.83 2.13 -12.53
N ARG A 73 9.26 1.42 -11.47
CA ARG A 73 10.63 0.93 -11.38
C ARG A 73 10.70 -0.42 -12.09
N LEU A 74 11.51 -0.49 -13.16
CA LEU A 74 11.91 -1.73 -13.80
C LEU A 74 12.84 -2.53 -12.88
N ARG A 75 12.27 -3.32 -11.97
CA ARG A 75 13.02 -4.25 -11.11
C ARG A 75 12.44 -5.65 -11.22
N ARG A 76 13.30 -6.67 -11.19
CA ARG A 76 12.87 -8.05 -10.96
C ARG A 76 12.25 -8.12 -9.56
N ALA A 77 11.31 -9.05 -9.33
CA ALA A 77 10.81 -9.32 -7.99
C ALA A 77 12.00 -9.66 -7.08
N VAL A 78 12.35 -8.75 -6.17
CA VAL A 78 13.42 -8.96 -5.21
C VAL A 78 12.75 -9.52 -3.96
N SER A 79 13.31 -10.57 -3.37
CA SER A 79 12.94 -10.98 -2.02
C SER A 79 13.04 -9.74 -1.10
N PRO A 80 12.07 -9.52 -0.19
CA PRO A 80 12.09 -8.36 0.69
C PRO A 80 13.46 -8.30 1.38
N SER A 81 14.23 -7.25 1.08
CA SER A 81 15.54 -7.06 1.68
C SER A 81 15.31 -6.67 3.14
N THR A 82 15.86 -7.44 4.07
CA THR A 82 15.87 -7.10 5.50
C THR A 82 16.90 -6.03 5.83
N VAL A 83 17.69 -5.58 4.86
CA VAL A 83 18.69 -4.53 5.04
C VAL A 83 18.03 -3.19 4.74
N PRO A 84 17.75 -2.35 5.76
CA PRO A 84 17.25 -1.01 5.52
C PRO A 84 18.27 -0.23 4.69
N PRO A 85 17.83 0.57 3.70
CA PRO A 85 18.74 1.45 2.97
C PRO A 85 19.48 2.34 3.96
N ALA A 86 20.78 2.57 3.72
CA ALA A 86 21.56 3.49 4.52
C ALA A 86 20.88 4.85 4.50
N ALA A 87 20.48 5.34 5.67
CA ALA A 87 19.92 6.67 5.80
C ALA A 87 20.99 7.67 5.35
N LEU A 88 20.66 8.50 4.35
CA LEU A 88 21.47 9.67 4.07
C LEU A 88 21.48 10.55 5.33
N PRO A 89 22.63 11.13 5.71
CA PRO A 89 22.69 12.02 6.86
C PRO A 89 21.71 13.18 6.62
N ASN A 90 20.65 13.23 7.43
CA ASN A 90 19.64 14.27 7.33
C ASN A 90 20.17 15.52 8.04
N THR A 91 20.62 16.50 7.27
CA THR A 91 21.18 17.75 7.78
C THR A 91 20.11 18.83 8.01
N SER A 92 18.84 18.55 7.74
CA SER A 92 17.74 19.49 7.94
C SER A 92 17.23 19.46 9.38
N ARG A 93 16.71 20.60 9.85
CA ARG A 93 15.98 20.65 11.10
C ARG A 93 14.64 19.91 10.93
N ALA A 94 14.42 18.90 11.77
CA ALA A 94 13.17 18.14 11.75
C ALA A 94 11.94 19.03 12.00
N ALA A 95 10.82 18.68 11.39
CA ALA A 95 9.54 19.32 11.66
C ALA A 95 9.16 19.17 13.15
N VAL A 96 8.49 20.19 13.69
CA VAL A 96 8.00 20.18 15.07
C VAL A 96 6.49 19.98 15.06
N TYR A 97 6.01 19.07 15.90
CA TYR A 97 4.59 18.71 15.98
C TYR A 97 3.99 19.12 17.31
N SER A 98 2.74 19.57 17.26
CA SER A 98 1.93 19.83 18.44
C SER A 98 0.57 19.12 18.32
N PRO A 99 0.23 18.19 19.24
CA PRO A 99 1.06 17.69 20.34
C PRO A 99 2.32 16.96 19.87
N ALA A 100 3.40 16.98 20.66
CA ALA A 100 4.69 16.35 20.31
C ALA A 100 4.55 14.85 19.98
N GLY A 101 3.61 14.16 20.64
CA GLY A 101 3.31 12.75 20.37
C GLY A 101 2.84 12.45 18.95
N CYS A 102 2.34 13.46 18.22
CA CYS A 102 1.94 13.32 16.82
C CYS A 102 3.11 13.31 15.84
N GLY A 103 4.34 13.59 16.28
CA GLY A 103 5.55 13.40 15.47
C GLY A 103 5.95 11.93 15.24
N ASN A 104 5.27 10.98 15.89
CA ASN A 104 5.43 9.55 15.61
C ASN A 104 4.59 9.15 14.38
N ILE A 105 5.03 9.59 13.21
CA ILE A 105 4.30 9.44 11.95
C ILE A 105 4.17 7.95 11.56
N PRO A 106 2.95 7.44 11.33
CA PRO A 106 2.74 6.07 10.85
C PRO A 106 3.38 5.82 9.48
N LYS A 107 3.95 4.63 9.29
CA LYS A 107 4.63 4.22 8.05
C LYS A 107 3.75 4.14 6.79
N ILE A 108 2.44 4.35 6.95
CA ILE A 108 1.51 4.46 5.82
C ILE A 108 1.56 5.84 5.17
N LEU A 109 2.14 6.85 5.85
CA LEU A 109 2.26 8.23 5.37
C LEU A 109 3.59 8.51 4.70
N ASP A 110 4.69 7.99 5.24
CA ASP A 110 6.03 8.21 4.71
C ASP A 110 6.53 7.09 3.80
N HIS A 111 5.82 5.95 3.78
CA HIS A 111 6.21 4.71 3.11
C HIS A 111 7.65 4.29 3.40
N SER A 112 8.20 4.70 4.55
CA SER A 112 9.54 4.32 4.97
C SER A 112 9.61 2.80 5.01
N SER A 113 10.70 2.23 4.49
CA SER A 113 10.91 0.79 4.31
C SER A 113 9.96 0.05 3.33
N ALA A 114 9.15 0.75 2.53
CA ALA A 114 8.35 0.14 1.46
C ALA A 114 8.95 0.40 0.07
N ASP A 115 8.93 -0.62 -0.79
CA ASP A 115 9.35 -0.47 -2.19
C ASP A 115 8.16 -0.03 -3.05
N LEU A 116 8.30 1.10 -3.74
CA LEU A 116 7.35 1.53 -4.77
C LEU A 116 7.46 0.63 -6.01
N ALA A 117 6.37 -0.05 -6.37
CA ALA A 117 6.32 -0.92 -7.54
C ALA A 117 6.06 -0.12 -8.82
N ALA A 118 4.94 0.62 -8.83
CA ALA A 118 4.50 1.46 -9.93
C ALA A 118 3.48 2.50 -9.43
N TYR A 119 3.31 3.58 -10.19
CA TYR A 119 2.23 4.52 -9.95
C TYR A 119 1.75 5.17 -11.26
N VAL A 120 0.48 5.57 -11.25
CA VAL A 120 -0.15 6.42 -12.26
C VAL A 120 -0.41 7.79 -11.64
N GLN A 121 -0.15 8.85 -12.39
CA GLN A 121 -0.60 10.21 -12.12
C GLN A 121 -1.59 10.63 -13.21
N ILE A 122 -2.62 11.32 -12.78
CA ILE A 122 -3.72 11.81 -13.60
C ILE A 122 -3.92 13.29 -13.25
N ASP A 123 -3.88 14.15 -14.24
CA ASP A 123 -3.96 15.61 -14.06
C ASP A 123 -5.15 16.15 -14.85
N ARG A 124 -6.15 16.73 -14.18
CA ARG A 124 -7.31 17.33 -14.86
C ARG A 124 -6.92 18.59 -15.62
N ASP A 125 -6.00 19.36 -15.07
CA ASP A 125 -5.46 20.58 -15.68
C ASP A 125 -3.97 20.40 -16.00
N VAL A 126 -3.45 21.09 -17.02
CA VAL A 126 -2.04 21.01 -17.41
C VAL A 126 -1.16 21.58 -16.30
N GLN A 127 -0.63 20.71 -15.44
CA GLN A 127 0.43 21.05 -14.51
C GLN A 127 1.73 20.37 -14.89
N VAL A 128 2.79 21.17 -14.95
CA VAL A 128 4.16 20.70 -15.10
C VAL A 128 4.59 20.16 -13.74
N PHE A 129 4.91 18.87 -13.69
CA PHE A 129 5.32 18.17 -12.48
C PHE A 129 6.50 18.88 -11.78
N GLY A 130 6.30 19.30 -10.53
CA GLY A 130 7.38 19.40 -9.57
C GLY A 130 7.60 18.01 -8.96
N GLN A 131 8.63 17.28 -9.41
CA GLN A 131 9.03 16.00 -8.79
C GLN A 131 9.71 16.17 -7.43
N ASP A 132 9.84 17.41 -6.94
CA ASP A 132 10.41 17.70 -5.65
C ASP A 132 9.34 17.46 -4.59
N ALA A 133 9.36 16.27 -3.98
CA ALA A 133 8.80 16.12 -2.66
C ALA A 133 9.70 16.97 -1.73
N PRO A 134 9.20 18.05 -1.13
CA PRO A 134 10.03 18.86 -0.27
C PRO A 134 10.49 18.00 0.93
N LEU A 135 11.58 18.40 1.59
CA LEU A 135 12.21 17.63 2.69
C LEU A 135 11.26 17.33 3.88
N ASP A 136 10.08 17.96 3.90
CA ASP A 136 8.96 17.83 4.84
C ASP A 136 7.80 16.94 4.33
N ALA A 137 7.88 16.32 3.14
CA ALA A 137 6.79 15.52 2.57
C ALA A 137 6.38 14.32 3.45
N ALA A 138 7.31 13.73 4.20
CA ALA A 138 7.01 12.68 5.17
C ALA A 138 6.18 13.20 6.38
N ALA A 139 6.26 14.51 6.68
CA ALA A 139 5.58 15.12 7.82
C ALA A 139 4.12 15.49 7.54
N THR A 140 3.79 15.76 6.27
CA THR A 140 2.47 16.24 5.84
C THR A 140 1.74 15.25 4.93
N GLY A 141 2.45 14.29 4.33
CA GLY A 141 1.93 13.47 3.23
C GLY A 141 1.63 14.28 1.96
N GLU A 142 2.06 15.54 1.89
CA GLU A 142 1.88 16.45 0.75
C GLU A 142 3.06 16.28 -0.23
N SER A 143 2.77 16.02 -1.49
CA SER A 143 3.66 16.33 -2.62
C SER A 143 3.40 17.78 -3.06
N ASP A 144 4.38 18.49 -3.65
CA ASP A 144 4.21 19.85 -4.21
C ASP A 144 3.18 19.93 -5.38
N GLU A 145 2.41 18.87 -5.60
CA GLU A 145 1.33 18.74 -6.58
C GLU A 145 0.07 19.47 -6.08
N ARG A 146 -0.01 20.77 -6.37
CA ARG A 146 -1.20 21.60 -6.08
C ARG A 146 -2.05 21.78 -7.32
N GLY A 147 -2.89 20.81 -7.65
CA GLY A 147 -3.84 20.93 -8.76
C GLY A 147 -4.93 19.87 -8.70
N PRO A 148 -6.01 19.98 -9.48
CA PRO A 148 -7.01 18.94 -9.58
C PRO A 148 -6.37 17.70 -10.24
N ASN A 149 -5.80 16.83 -9.43
CA ASN A 149 -5.08 15.64 -9.88
C ASN A 149 -5.42 14.43 -8.99
N ALA A 150 -5.00 13.26 -9.44
CA ALA A 150 -5.04 12.04 -8.68
C ALA A 150 -3.83 11.17 -8.95
N ARG A 151 -3.40 10.41 -7.94
CA ARG A 151 -2.31 9.46 -8.01
C ARG A 151 -2.74 8.11 -7.47
N PHE A 152 -2.36 7.06 -8.18
CA PHE A 152 -2.56 5.67 -7.78
C PHE A 152 -1.19 5.02 -7.65
N ALA A 153 -0.74 4.73 -6.43
CA ALA A 153 0.56 4.14 -6.14
C ALA A 153 0.44 2.74 -5.56
N LEU A 154 1.26 1.81 -6.06
CA LEU A 154 1.37 0.44 -5.54
C LEU A 154 2.68 0.29 -4.77
N TRP A 155 2.56 -0.03 -3.49
CA TRP A 155 3.68 -0.25 -2.59
C TRP A 155 3.76 -1.72 -2.17
N ALA A 156 4.96 -2.29 -2.18
CA ALA A 156 5.21 -3.61 -1.63
C ALA A 156 5.21 -3.53 -0.09
N VAL A 157 4.10 -3.96 0.53
CA VAL A 157 3.84 -3.81 1.97
C VAL A 157 3.19 -5.10 2.48
N ALA A 158 4.02 -6.02 2.97
CA ALA A 158 3.55 -7.32 3.48
C ALA A 158 2.53 -7.20 4.61
N ASP A 159 2.66 -6.18 5.45
CA ASP A 159 1.88 -5.94 6.67
C ASP A 159 0.81 -4.85 6.50
N GLY A 160 0.29 -4.67 5.27
CA GLY A 160 -0.67 -3.60 4.94
C GLY A 160 -1.83 -3.43 5.93
N PRO A 161 -2.54 -4.50 6.34
CA PRO A 161 -3.63 -4.38 7.32
C PRO A 161 -3.18 -3.83 8.67
N ALA A 162 -1.99 -4.23 9.14
CA ALA A 162 -1.44 -3.74 10.41
C ALA A 162 -1.05 -2.26 10.31
N ARG A 163 -0.53 -1.80 9.16
CA ARG A 163 -0.24 -0.38 8.92
C ARG A 163 -1.51 0.47 8.91
N ILE A 164 -2.58 -0.01 8.28
CA ILE A 164 -3.89 0.67 8.28
C ILE A 164 -4.44 0.76 9.71
N ALA A 165 -4.39 -0.34 10.48
CA ALA A 165 -4.84 -0.35 11.87
C ALA A 165 -4.04 0.62 12.75
N ASN A 166 -2.70 0.64 12.61
CA ASN A 166 -1.83 1.58 13.32
C ASN A 166 -2.13 3.04 12.95
N TYR A 167 -2.43 3.31 11.68
CA TYR A 167 -2.80 4.65 11.23
C TYR A 167 -4.13 5.11 11.82
N LEU A 168 -5.15 4.25 11.85
CA LEU A 168 -6.43 4.55 12.49
C LEU A 168 -6.27 4.82 13.99
N ASP A 169 -5.46 4.02 14.69
CA ASP A 169 -5.14 4.25 16.10
C ASP A 169 -4.41 5.57 16.34
N TRP A 170 -3.48 5.92 15.44
CA TRP A 170 -2.80 7.22 15.47
C TRP A 170 -3.79 8.37 15.21
N LEU A 171 -4.69 8.26 14.24
CA LEU A 171 -5.72 9.27 13.95
C LEU A 171 -6.68 9.50 15.12
N ASN A 172 -6.97 8.49 15.93
CA ASN A 172 -7.77 8.69 17.15
C ASN A 172 -7.10 9.65 18.16
N ARG A 173 -5.77 9.78 18.12
CA ARG A 173 -5.00 10.69 18.98
C ARG A 173 -4.54 11.96 18.27
N CYS A 174 -4.31 11.88 16.96
CA CYS A 174 -3.63 12.87 16.14
C CYS A 174 -4.43 13.18 14.86
N GLY A 175 -5.75 13.03 14.89
CA GLY A 175 -6.64 13.43 13.78
C GLY A 175 -6.66 14.94 13.55
N SER A 176 -6.18 15.72 14.51
CA SER A 176 -5.86 17.14 14.36
C SER A 176 -4.54 17.46 15.06
N TYR A 177 -3.60 18.07 14.35
CA TYR A 177 -2.30 18.46 14.89
C TYR A 177 -1.73 19.67 14.14
N GLN A 178 -0.82 20.38 14.79
CA GLN A 178 -0.03 21.42 14.15
C GLN A 178 1.35 20.89 13.76
N VAL A 179 1.84 21.36 12.62
CA VAL A 179 3.20 21.09 12.14
C VAL A 179 3.87 22.41 11.79
N THR A 180 5.07 22.60 12.34
CA THR A 180 5.96 23.71 12.01
C THR A 180 7.12 23.16 11.18
N ASN A 181 7.21 23.60 9.93
CA ASN A 181 8.28 23.22 9.02
C ASN A 181 9.37 24.29 8.99
N HIS A 182 10.59 23.86 8.71
CA HIS A 182 11.77 24.71 8.68
C HIS A 182 12.48 24.66 7.33
N PHE A 183 13.08 25.78 6.93
CA PHE A 183 14.08 25.79 5.86
C PHE A 183 15.39 25.12 6.33
N LEU A 184 16.30 24.85 5.40
CA LEU A 184 17.61 24.25 5.70
C LEU A 184 18.45 25.09 6.67
N ASP A 185 18.29 26.40 6.66
CA ASP A 185 18.94 27.32 7.60
C ASP A 185 18.27 27.36 9.00
N GLY A 186 17.21 26.57 9.20
CA GLY A 186 16.48 26.45 10.45
C GLY A 186 15.42 27.53 10.69
N THR A 187 15.24 28.48 9.78
CA THR A 187 14.17 29.48 9.85
C THR A 187 12.81 28.81 9.62
N VAL A 188 11.74 29.33 10.21
CA VAL A 188 10.39 28.77 10.04
C VAL A 188 9.93 29.01 8.61
N LYS A 189 9.65 27.92 7.88
CA LYS A 189 9.11 27.93 6.52
C LYS A 189 7.61 28.19 6.55
N ASN A 190 6.89 27.39 7.33
CA ASN A 190 5.45 27.53 7.52
C ASN A 190 5.00 26.84 8.80
N GLU A 191 3.82 27.24 9.26
CA GLU A 191 3.08 26.58 10.32
C GLU A 191 1.68 26.26 9.80
N ARG A 192 1.27 25.01 9.98
CA ARG A 192 0.02 24.50 9.43
C ARG A 192 -0.71 23.67 10.46
N THR A 193 -2.03 23.79 10.46
CA THR A 193 -2.90 22.81 11.13
C THR A 193 -3.32 21.78 10.10
N VAL A 194 -3.16 20.51 10.46
CA VAL A 194 -3.60 19.36 9.67
C VAL A 194 -4.80 18.76 10.38
N THR A 195 -5.92 18.64 9.68
CA THR A 195 -7.09 17.89 10.16
C THR A 195 -7.34 16.72 9.23
N THR A 196 -7.67 15.56 9.79
CA THR A 196 -7.96 14.34 9.06
C THR A 196 -9.28 13.76 9.53
N GLU A 197 -10.20 13.58 8.60
CA GLU A 197 -11.50 12.96 8.85
C GLU A 197 -11.50 11.57 8.20
N VAL A 198 -11.88 10.55 8.97
CA VAL A 198 -12.01 9.19 8.46
C VAL A 198 -13.34 9.06 7.73
N GLU A 199 -13.28 8.63 6.48
CA GLU A 199 -14.45 8.38 5.65
C GLU A 199 -14.92 6.93 5.80
N ALA A 200 -16.23 6.71 5.67
CA ALA A 200 -16.76 5.36 5.58
C ALA A 200 -16.33 4.71 4.26
N LEU A 201 -15.49 3.68 4.36
CA LEU A 201 -15.02 2.91 3.22
C LEU A 201 -15.18 1.42 3.48
N SER A 202 -15.86 0.72 2.56
CA SER A 202 -15.84 -0.73 2.53
C SER A 202 -14.51 -1.23 1.99
N ALA A 203 -13.97 -2.30 2.58
CA ALA A 203 -12.76 -2.94 2.08
C ALA A 203 -12.92 -3.43 0.63
N GLY A 204 -14.14 -3.68 0.15
CA GLY A 204 -14.40 -3.93 -1.28
C GLY A 204 -13.63 -5.12 -1.86
N GLY A 205 -13.21 -6.05 -1.00
CA GLY A 205 -12.37 -7.20 -1.36
C GLY A 205 -10.87 -7.06 -1.06
N ALA A 206 -10.42 -5.91 -0.57
CA ALA A 206 -9.13 -5.76 0.09
C ALA A 206 -9.13 -6.46 1.46
N ASP A 207 -7.95 -6.78 1.98
CA ASP A 207 -7.75 -7.34 3.32
C ASP A 207 -8.03 -6.30 4.41
N ALA A 208 -7.74 -5.03 4.10
CA ALA A 208 -8.10 -3.87 4.89
C ALA A 208 -8.18 -2.63 3.99
N ALA A 209 -8.99 -1.64 4.37
CA ALA A 209 -9.02 -0.37 3.68
C ALA A 209 -9.37 0.77 4.64
N VAL A 210 -8.92 1.97 4.30
CA VAL A 210 -9.32 3.22 4.96
C VAL A 210 -9.34 4.34 3.93
N ALA A 211 -10.36 5.19 3.97
CA ALA A 211 -10.34 6.48 3.28
C ALA A 211 -10.34 7.60 4.30
N VAL A 212 -9.68 8.69 3.95
CA VAL A 212 -9.62 9.91 4.75
C VAL A 212 -9.72 11.14 3.86
N THR A 213 -10.33 12.19 4.39
CA THR A 213 -10.15 13.56 3.89
C THR A 213 -9.12 14.25 4.79
N ARG A 214 -8.08 14.84 4.19
CA ARG A 214 -7.10 15.66 4.90
C ARG A 214 -7.21 17.12 4.47
N THR A 215 -7.25 18.02 5.44
CA THR A 215 -7.28 19.46 5.20
C THR A 215 -6.09 20.13 5.89
N PHE A 216 -5.43 21.03 5.17
CA PHE A 216 -4.30 21.82 5.62
C PHE A 216 -4.72 23.27 5.65
N THR A 217 -4.57 23.92 6.80
CA THR A 217 -4.81 25.34 6.97
C THR A 217 -3.52 26.01 7.45
N THR A 218 -3.12 27.11 6.82
CA THR A 218 -1.98 27.89 7.32
C THR A 218 -2.41 28.74 8.51
N ALA A 219 -1.52 28.90 9.49
CA ALA A 219 -1.82 29.65 10.71
C ALA A 219 -2.08 31.14 10.46
N ASP A 220 -1.49 31.70 9.40
CA ASP A 220 -1.60 33.12 9.05
C ASP A 220 -2.79 33.45 8.13
N GLY A 221 -3.53 32.44 7.67
CA GLY A 221 -4.70 32.57 6.80
C GLY A 221 -4.41 33.19 5.42
N ARG A 222 -3.14 33.33 5.02
CA ARG A 222 -2.76 33.94 3.73
C ARG A 222 -2.92 32.98 2.57
N ASP A 223 -2.64 31.70 2.80
CA ASP A 223 -2.82 30.65 1.80
C ASP A 223 -4.21 30.00 1.98
N PRO A 224 -4.92 29.71 0.87
CA PRO A 224 -6.17 28.98 0.96
C PRO A 224 -5.93 27.58 1.53
N SER A 225 -6.91 27.10 2.29
CA SER A 225 -6.88 25.73 2.80
C SER A 225 -6.78 24.75 1.63
N SER A 226 -5.91 23.75 1.76
CA SER A 226 -5.81 22.66 0.78
C SER A 226 -6.45 21.42 1.34
N THR A 227 -7.39 20.83 0.61
CA THR A 227 -8.06 19.58 0.97
C THR A 227 -7.79 18.53 -0.08
N TYR A 228 -7.42 17.33 0.36
CA TYR A 228 -7.27 16.18 -0.52
C TYR A 228 -7.79 14.91 0.15
N HIS A 229 -8.16 13.95 -0.70
CA HIS A 229 -8.71 12.66 -0.32
C HIS A 229 -7.64 11.60 -0.50
N VAL A 230 -7.53 10.69 0.48
CA VAL A 230 -6.65 9.53 0.38
C VAL A 230 -7.40 8.27 0.70
N ALA A 231 -7.26 7.26 -0.13
CA ALA A 231 -7.73 5.90 0.17
C ALA A 231 -6.55 4.92 0.13
N TYR A 232 -6.45 4.09 1.16
CA TYR A 232 -5.48 3.01 1.25
C TYR A 232 -6.20 1.67 1.21
N TYR A 233 -5.72 0.74 0.39
CA TYR A 233 -6.23 -0.63 0.29
C TYR A 233 -5.08 -1.63 0.40
N ALA A 234 -5.12 -2.51 1.39
CA ALA A 234 -4.18 -3.61 1.51
C ALA A 234 -4.69 -4.85 0.76
N VAL A 235 -3.93 -5.39 -0.18
CA VAL A 235 -4.29 -6.55 -0.98
C VAL A 235 -3.11 -7.52 -1.06
N ARG A 236 -3.16 -8.65 -0.35
CA ARG A 236 -2.22 -9.79 -0.43
C ARG A 236 -0.74 -9.40 -0.42
N GLY A 237 -0.38 -8.42 0.42
CA GLY A 237 1.00 -7.92 0.59
C GLY A 237 1.38 -6.73 -0.29
N VAL A 238 0.44 -6.13 -1.01
CA VAL A 238 0.60 -4.84 -1.69
C VAL A 238 -0.35 -3.82 -1.07
N LEU A 239 0.07 -2.57 -0.94
CA LEU A 239 -0.76 -1.45 -0.53
C LEU A 239 -1.01 -0.56 -1.75
N LEU A 240 -2.26 -0.44 -2.17
CA LEU A 240 -2.71 0.60 -3.09
C LEU A 240 -3.00 1.87 -2.29
N GLU A 241 -2.31 2.95 -2.62
CA GLU A 241 -2.58 4.29 -2.14
C GLU A 241 -3.17 5.11 -3.29
N CYS A 242 -4.32 5.73 -3.06
CA CYS A 242 -4.99 6.63 -3.99
C CYS A 242 -5.10 8.01 -3.36
N THR A 243 -4.38 8.99 -3.89
CA THR A 243 -4.42 10.38 -3.42
C THR A 243 -5.12 11.24 -4.49
N SER A 244 -5.98 12.18 -4.09
CA SER A 244 -6.74 13.00 -5.03
C SER A 244 -7.07 14.37 -4.48
N TYR A 245 -6.84 15.42 -5.26
CA TYR A 245 -7.28 16.79 -5.01
C TYR A 245 -8.56 17.14 -5.78
N LEU A 246 -9.16 16.16 -6.45
CA LEU A 246 -10.42 16.31 -7.19
C LEU A 246 -11.63 16.33 -6.25
N GLN A 247 -12.72 16.93 -6.72
CA GLN A 247 -13.98 17.06 -5.99
C GLN A 247 -15.17 16.63 -6.85
N GLY A 248 -16.34 16.45 -6.24
CA GLY A 248 -17.58 16.13 -6.94
C GLY A 248 -17.49 14.87 -7.82
N ALA A 249 -18.02 14.95 -9.04
CA ALA A 249 -18.08 13.82 -9.96
C ALA A 249 -16.69 13.26 -10.33
N ASP A 250 -15.65 14.09 -10.31
CA ASP A 250 -14.29 13.67 -10.65
C ASP A 250 -13.67 12.84 -9.52
N LEU A 251 -13.96 13.21 -8.26
CA LEU A 251 -13.59 12.39 -7.11
C LEU A 251 -14.30 11.03 -7.15
N ASP A 252 -15.57 11.01 -7.54
CA ASP A 252 -16.33 9.77 -7.66
C ASP A 252 -15.77 8.86 -8.75
N LEU A 253 -15.33 9.42 -9.89
CA LEU A 253 -14.59 8.68 -10.91
C LEU A 253 -13.32 8.05 -10.33
N VAL A 254 -12.49 8.82 -9.63
CA VAL A 254 -11.26 8.30 -9.00
C VAL A 254 -11.54 7.18 -8.00
N ARG A 255 -12.58 7.31 -7.17
CA ARG A 255 -13.01 6.25 -6.23
C ARG A 255 -13.46 4.97 -6.95
N GLN A 256 -14.16 5.11 -8.08
CA GLN A 256 -14.53 3.96 -8.91
C GLN A 256 -13.31 3.28 -9.52
N LEU A 257 -12.35 4.05 -10.02
CA LEU A 257 -11.08 3.54 -10.55
C LEU A 257 -10.26 2.83 -9.46
N ALA A 258 -10.25 3.34 -8.23
CA ALA A 258 -9.60 2.69 -7.09
C ALA A 258 -10.22 1.32 -6.81
N THR A 259 -11.55 1.25 -6.76
CA THR A 259 -12.28 -0.01 -6.57
C THR A 259 -11.99 -1.02 -7.69
N ARG A 260 -11.97 -0.57 -8.94
CA ARG A 260 -11.61 -1.42 -10.10
C ARG A 260 -10.16 -1.90 -10.02
N THR A 261 -9.25 -1.04 -9.57
CA THR A 261 -7.83 -1.39 -9.36
C THR A 261 -7.70 -2.48 -8.29
N VAL A 262 -8.41 -2.37 -7.17
CA VAL A 262 -8.47 -3.42 -6.13
C VAL A 262 -8.97 -4.74 -6.72
N GLN A 263 -10.03 -4.71 -7.53
CA GLN A 263 -10.55 -5.92 -8.19
C GLN A 263 -9.53 -6.56 -9.14
N LYS A 264 -8.85 -5.75 -9.96
CA LYS A 264 -7.76 -6.23 -10.84
C LYS A 264 -6.63 -6.84 -10.02
N LEU A 265 -6.18 -6.19 -8.95
CA LEU A 265 -5.15 -6.70 -8.04
C LEU A 265 -5.54 -8.03 -7.42
N ARG A 266 -6.81 -8.23 -7.05
CA ARG A 266 -7.32 -9.51 -6.51
C ARG A 266 -7.34 -10.65 -7.53
N ALA A 267 -7.48 -10.32 -8.82
CA ALA A 267 -7.51 -11.31 -9.89
C ALA A 267 -6.11 -11.78 -10.33
N LEU A 268 -5.05 -11.05 -9.95
CA LEU A 268 -3.64 -11.42 -10.19
C LEU A 268 -3.16 -12.57 -9.29
#